data_AF-A0A645FD31-F1
#
_entry.id   AF-A0A645FD31-F1
#
_cell.length_a   1.000
_cell.length_b   1.000
_cell.length_c   1.000
_cell.angle_alpha   90.00
_cell.angle_beta   90.00
_cell.angle_gamma   90.00
#
_symmetry.space_group_name_H-M   'P 1'
#
loop_
_entity.id
_entity.type
_entity.pdbx_description
1 polymer ?
#
loop_
_entity_poly.entity_id
_entity_poly.type
_entity_poly.pdbx_seq_one_letter_code
_entity_poly.pdbx_strand_id
1 'polypeptide(L)' 'MQEKDRLREFQSPVRGEEIMEICNLQPSRMVGIIKANIENAILDGLIPNEYEAAKIYFLENKDEWLKTPIINQKINPLKN' A
#
# COMPACT_ATOMS: atom_id res chain seq x y z
N MET A 1 12.70 6.51 -27.47
CA MET A 1 12.28 5.77 -26.25
C MET A 1 12.20 6.76 -25.10
N GLN A 2 11.09 7.46 -24.89
CA GLN A 2 10.98 8.44 -23.77
C GLN A 2 9.57 8.56 -23.17
N GLU A 3 8.74 7.51 -23.28
CA GLU A 3 7.43 7.50 -22.60
C GLU A 3 7.42 6.58 -21.36
N LYS A 4 8.38 5.66 -21.25
CA LYS A 4 8.41 4.63 -20.19
C LYS A 4 9.18 5.02 -18.93
N ASP A 5 9.93 6.11 -18.95
CA ASP A 5 10.76 6.54 -17.81
C ASP A 5 9.97 7.30 -16.74
N ARG A 6 8.97 8.10 -17.14
CA ARG A 6 8.15 8.85 -16.16
C ARG A 6 7.31 7.96 -15.25
N LEU A 7 7.00 6.73 -15.71
CA LEU A 7 6.28 5.75 -14.92
C LEU A 7 7.11 5.18 -13.75
N ARG A 8 8.45 5.24 -13.83
CA ARG A 8 9.35 4.67 -12.80
C ARG A 8 9.75 5.66 -11.72
N GLU A 9 9.59 6.96 -11.96
CA GLU A 9 9.83 8.00 -10.95
C GLU A 9 8.63 8.18 -10.02
N PHE A 10 7.50 7.52 -10.33
CA PHE A 10 6.34 7.57 -9.48
C PHE A 10 6.62 6.85 -8.17
N GLN A 11 6.73 7.62 -7.10
CA GLN A 11 6.81 7.09 -5.75
C GLN A 11 5.41 7.12 -5.16
N SER A 12 4.97 6.01 -4.59
CA SER A 12 3.73 5.99 -3.80
C SER A 12 3.80 7.08 -2.71
N PRO A 13 2.79 7.96 -2.62
CA PRO A 13 2.80 9.08 -1.66
C PRO A 13 2.69 8.60 -0.22
N VAL A 14 2.25 7.35 0.01
CA VAL A 14 2.17 6.73 1.34
C VAL A 14 3.46 5.95 1.64
N ARG A 15 4.03 6.17 2.83
CA ARG A 15 5.25 5.46 3.25
C ARG A 15 4.93 4.03 3.69
N GLY A 16 5.89 3.13 3.45
CA GLY A 16 5.78 1.74 3.88
C GLY A 16 5.63 1.61 5.40
N GLU A 17 6.26 2.51 6.15
CA GLU A 17 6.16 2.59 7.61
C GLU A 17 4.72 2.83 8.07
N GLU A 18 4.02 3.80 7.47
CA GLU A 18 2.61 4.03 7.80
C GLU A 18 1.73 2.84 7.46
N ILE A 19 1.97 2.16 6.34
CA ILE A 19 1.22 0.95 5.97
C ILE A 19 1.44 -0.14 7.04
N MET A 20 2.68 -0.29 7.52
CA MET A 20 3.03 -1.23 8.58
C MET A 20 2.33 -0.89 9.89
N GLU A 21 2.30 0.39 10.29
CA GLU A 21 1.61 0.82 11.51
C GLU A 21 0.08 0.69 11.42
N ILE A 22 -0.51 1.12 10.30
CA ILE A 22 -1.97 1.12 10.11
C ILE A 22 -2.52 -0.30 9.97
N CYS A 23 -1.81 -1.18 9.25
CA CYS A 23 -2.19 -2.58 9.12
C CYS A 23 -1.65 -3.46 10.25
N ASN A 24 -0.84 -2.90 11.16
CA ASN A 24 -0.12 -3.64 12.19
C ASN A 24 0.66 -4.84 11.60
N LEU A 25 1.31 -4.62 10.45
CA LEU A 25 2.05 -5.63 9.69
C LEU A 25 3.56 -5.44 9.85
N GLN A 26 4.28 -6.56 9.88
CA GLN A 26 5.73 -6.57 9.75
C GLN A 26 6.15 -6.28 8.29
N PRO A 27 7.41 -5.84 8.06
CA PRO A 27 7.96 -5.65 6.72
C PRO A 27 7.85 -6.95 5.93
N SER A 28 6.91 -6.97 4.99
CA SER A 28 6.49 -8.17 4.28
C SER A 28 6.08 -7.82 2.85
N ARG A 29 5.89 -8.85 2.03
CA ARG A 29 5.45 -8.70 0.63
C ARG A 29 4.15 -7.90 0.51
N MET A 30 3.29 -7.94 1.53
CA MET A 30 2.02 -7.21 1.56
C MET A 30 2.22 -5.70 1.44
N VAL A 31 3.23 -5.14 2.12
CA VAL A 31 3.54 -3.70 2.03
C VAL A 31 3.89 -3.30 0.59
N GLY A 32 4.66 -4.15 -0.11
CA GLY A 32 4.98 -3.94 -1.52
C GLY A 32 3.76 -4.00 -2.44
N ILE A 33 2.85 -4.95 -2.19
CA ILE A 33 1.59 -5.08 -2.95
C ILE A 33 0.72 -3.83 -2.76
N ILE A 34 0.56 -3.36 -1.52
CA ILE A 34 -0.22 -2.15 -1.21
C ILE A 34 0.35 -0.94 -1.94
N LYS A 35 1.68 -0.72 -1.87
CA LYS A 35 2.33 0.38 -2.58
C LYS A 35 2.11 0.30 -4.09
N ALA A 36 2.25 -0.89 -4.67
CA ALA A 36 2.02 -1.11 -6.09
C ALA A 36 0.55 -0.88 -6.49
N ASN A 37 -0.43 -1.28 -5.67
CA ASN A 37 -1.84 -1.00 -5.94
C ASN A 37 -2.15 0.50 -5.95
N ILE A 38 -1.59 1.26 -5.01
CA ILE A 38 -1.72 2.72 -4.97
C ILE A 38 -1.08 3.33 -6.22
N GLU A 39 0.13 2.90 -6.57
CA GLU A 39 0.86 3.41 -7.74
C GLU A 39 0.09 3.14 -9.04
N ASN A 40 -0.41 1.90 -9.24
CA ASN A 40 -1.27 1.57 -10.37
C ASN A 40 -2.55 2.41 -10.37
N ALA A 41 -3.21 2.59 -9.23
CA ALA A 41 -4.42 3.41 -9.15
C ALA A 41 -4.18 4.87 -9.55
N ILE A 42 -3.00 5.42 -9.27
CA ILE A 42 -2.64 6.77 -9.72
C ILE A 42 -2.32 6.79 -11.22
N LEU A 43 -1.61 5.78 -11.71
CA LEU A 43 -1.27 5.64 -13.14
C LEU A 43 -2.52 5.41 -14.02
N ASP A 44 -3.49 4.66 -13.52
CA ASP A 44 -4.80 4.44 -14.15
C ASP A 44 -5.72 5.66 -14.03
N GLY A 45 -5.33 6.68 -13.24
CA GLY A 45 -6.13 7.88 -13.01
C GLY A 45 -7.36 7.65 -12.12
N LEU A 46 -7.39 6.57 -11.34
CA LEU A 46 -8.43 6.29 -10.35
C LEU A 46 -8.37 7.28 -9.18
N ILE A 47 -7.15 7.61 -8.74
CA ILE A 47 -6.89 8.56 -7.66
C ILE A 47 -5.80 9.57 -8.06
N PRO A 48 -5.85 10.81 -7.56
CA PRO A 48 -4.78 11.78 -7.78
C PRO A 48 -3.51 11.39 -7.03
N ASN A 49 -2.36 11.93 -7.47
CA ASN A 49 -1.04 11.76 -6.84
C ASN A 49 -0.91 12.56 -5.54
N GLU A 50 -1.85 12.39 -4.64
CA GLU A 50 -1.94 13.13 -3.40
C GLU A 50 -1.93 12.16 -2.23
N TYR A 51 -1.21 12.54 -1.18
CA TYR A 51 -1.10 11.73 0.02
C TYR A 51 -2.48 11.40 0.61
N GLU A 52 -3.39 12.38 0.68
CA GLU A 52 -4.74 12.17 1.22
C GLU A 52 -5.54 11.18 0.38
N ALA A 53 -5.58 11.35 -0.95
CA ALA A 53 -6.32 10.44 -1.82
C ALA A 53 -5.78 9.02 -1.79
N ALA A 54 -4.45 8.86 -1.82
CA ALA A 54 -3.80 7.57 -1.69
C ALA A 54 -4.04 6.93 -0.31
N LYS A 55 -4.05 7.72 0.76
CA LYS A 55 -4.37 7.24 2.12
C LYS A 55 -5.81 6.79 2.22
N ILE A 56 -6.77 7.53 1.67
CA ILE A 56 -8.19 7.15 1.63
C ILE A 56 -8.34 5.84 0.86
N TYR A 57 -7.80 5.77 -0.36
CA TYR A 57 -7.85 4.56 -1.18
C TYR A 57 -7.24 3.35 -0.48
N PHE A 58 -6.09 3.54 0.18
CA PHE A 58 -5.49 2.52 1.02
C PHE A 58 -6.41 2.10 2.17
N LEU A 59 -6.99 3.04 2.93
CA LEU A 59 -7.86 2.74 4.06
C LEU A 59 -9.16 2.04 3.64
N GLU A 60 -9.68 2.32 2.45
CA GLU A 60 -10.87 1.65 1.89
C GLU A 60 -10.56 0.23 1.40
N ASN A 61 -9.38 0.01 0.81
CA ASN A 61 -9.00 -1.27 0.22
C ASN A 61 -8.18 -2.18 1.16
N LYS A 62 -7.57 -1.64 2.22
CA LYS A 62 -6.71 -2.41 3.14
C LYS A 62 -7.45 -3.61 3.73
N ASP A 63 -8.74 -3.47 4.05
CA ASP A 63 -9.53 -4.54 4.63
C ASP A 63 -9.67 -5.70 3.62
N GLU A 64 -9.82 -5.40 2.34
CA GLU A 64 -9.86 -6.42 1.28
C GLU A 64 -8.49 -7.07 1.05
N TRP A 65 -7.42 -6.27 1.01
CA TRP A 65 -6.06 -6.76 0.87
C TRP A 65 -5.61 -7.61 2.06
N LEU A 66 -6.06 -7.27 3.28
CA LEU A 66 -5.82 -8.03 4.51
C LEU A 66 -6.69 -9.29 4.64
N LYS A 67 -7.90 -9.30 4.07
CA LYS A 67 -8.80 -10.48 4.05
C LYS A 67 -8.29 -11.62 3.19
N THR A 68 -7.39 -11.36 2.24
CA THR A 68 -6.69 -12.43 1.53
C THR A 68 -6.01 -13.32 2.58
N PRO A 69 -6.25 -14.65 2.59
CA PRO A 69 -5.67 -15.54 3.59
C PRO A 69 -4.16 -15.63 3.37
N ILE A 70 -3.43 -14.65 3.89
CA ILE A 70 -2.01 -14.76 4.17
C ILE A 70 -1.92 -15.71 5.35
N ILE A 71 -1.96 -17.01 5.05
CA ILE A 71 -1.52 -18.04 5.99
C ILE A 71 -0.03 -17.76 6.20
N ASN A 72 0.29 -17.07 7.29
CA ASN A 72 1.58 -16.98 8.01
C ASN A 72 1.90 -15.55 8.48
N GLN A 73 1.48 -15.19 9.69
CA GLN A 73 2.40 -15.09 10.83
C GLN A 73 1.65 -14.70 12.12
N LYS A 74 2.01 -15.43 13.18
CA LYS A 74 1.67 -15.26 14.60
C LYS A 74 1.18 -13.85 14.95
N ILE A 75 -0.10 -13.79 15.33
CA ILE A 75 -0.58 -12.94 16.43
C ILE A 75 0.49 -12.93 17.53
N ASN A 76 1.10 -11.77 17.79
CA ASN A 76 1.85 -11.55 19.01
C ASN A 76 0.90 -10.85 20.00
N PRO A 77 0.31 -11.58 20.96
CA PRO A 77 -0.59 -10.98 21.95
C PRO A 77 0.26 -10.34 23.06
N LEU A 78 0.89 -9.20 22.79
CA LEU A 78 1.56 -8.42 23.84
C LEU A 78 1.34 -6.93 23.61
N LYS A 79 0.12 -6.48 23.92
CA LYS A 79 -0.09 -5.15 24.49
C LYS A 79 -0.58 -5.38 25.91
N ASN A 80 0.37 -5.42 26.84
CA ASN A 80 0.13 -5.38 28.29
C ASN A 80 0.15 -3.92 28.74
#